data_AF-A0A9N9XDH9-F1
#
_entry.id   AF-A0A9N9XDH9-F1
#
_cell.length_a   1.000
_cell.length_b   1.000
_cell.length_c   1.000
_cell.angle_alpha   90.00
_cell.angle_beta   90.00
_cell.angle_gamma   90.00
#
_symmetry.space_group_name_H-M   'P 1'
#
loop_
_entity.id
_entity.type
_entity.pdbx_description
1 polymer ?
#
loop_
_entity_poly.entity_id
_entity_poly.type
_entity_poly.pdbx_seq_one_letter_code
_entity_poly.pdbx_strand_id
1 'polypeptide(L)'
;MLLKNEIVPALKNKFGANFNEISFIYIRDFPNDGLILVPLLSNPQNHVGWPAVIAKDVHKHVHSLKSTVYQVKGQVNGQTVLPMPVGVDRVFEVEKLLIESNGEICDLYLKSAIEGVVIKWSAQINDVLANDSSEKCPSVVNPVPTVELQFWNKRLKNLEYIYQQLREPKVKSMAVILEKTNSAYFSCFKLLFKNTVIALSEAKDMNLYLTPLKKHVQSIEETDFSENIPLLAPMVHVICLIWSNCKSIDQTKLITLLKQICNLLIQEVSQTNRS
;
A
#
# COMPACT_ATOMS: atom_id res chain seq x y z
N MET A 1 -18.85 -22.09 -2.68
CA MET A 1 -19.87 -23.16 -2.56
C MET A 1 -19.22 -24.49 -2.14
N LEU A 2 -18.16 -24.95 -2.83
CA LEU A 2 -17.33 -26.11 -2.45
C LEU A 2 -16.75 -26.05 -1.02
N LEU A 3 -16.24 -24.88 -0.63
CA LEU A 3 -15.65 -24.64 0.70
C LEU A 3 -16.62 -24.91 1.86
N LYS A 4 -17.91 -24.55 1.71
CA LYS A 4 -18.94 -24.74 2.74
C LYS A 4 -19.53 -26.15 2.73
N ASN A 5 -19.68 -26.77 1.57
CA ASN A 5 -20.49 -27.99 1.43
C ASN A 5 -19.66 -29.29 1.51
N GLU A 6 -18.36 -29.27 1.19
CA GLU A 6 -17.53 -30.48 1.18
C GLU A 6 -16.34 -30.38 2.13
N ILE A 7 -15.67 -29.22 2.17
CA ILE A 7 -14.43 -29.05 2.94
C ILE A 7 -14.71 -28.84 4.43
N VAL A 8 -15.69 -28.01 4.80
CA VAL A 8 -16.07 -27.76 6.21
C VAL A 8 -16.55 -29.04 6.92
N PRO A 9 -17.40 -29.90 6.33
CA PRO A 9 -17.77 -31.19 6.92
C PRO A 9 -16.59 -32.15 7.07
N ALA A 10 -15.70 -32.23 6.07
CA ALA A 10 -14.52 -33.09 6.12
C ALA A 10 -13.50 -32.64 7.20
N LEU A 11 -13.30 -31.34 7.37
CA LEU A 11 -12.46 -30.78 8.43
C LEU A 11 -13.11 -30.94 9.82
N LYS A 12 -14.45 -30.83 9.92
CA LYS A 12 -15.19 -31.08 11.17
C LYS A 12 -15.09 -32.54 11.62
N ASN A 13 -15.19 -33.49 10.68
CA ASN A 13 -15.04 -34.92 10.97
C ASN A 13 -13.61 -35.31 11.37
N LYS A 14 -12.59 -34.62 10.84
CA LYS A 14 -11.18 -34.96 11.08
C LYS A 14 -10.55 -34.22 12.26
N PHE A 15 -11.04 -33.02 12.60
CA PHE A 15 -10.42 -32.13 13.59
C PHE A 15 -11.36 -31.52 14.63
N GLY A 16 -12.68 -31.75 14.56
CA GLY A 16 -13.62 -31.37 15.63
C GLY A 16 -13.89 -29.87 15.83
N ALA A 17 -13.45 -28.96 14.93
CA ALA A 17 -13.59 -27.51 15.11
C ALA A 17 -14.77 -26.89 14.34
N ASN A 18 -15.42 -25.88 14.95
CA ASN A 18 -16.57 -25.14 14.38
C ASN A 18 -16.10 -23.75 13.87
N PHE A 19 -16.19 -23.49 12.56
CA PHE A 19 -15.57 -22.35 11.88
C PHE A 19 -16.50 -21.16 11.59
N ASN A 20 -17.65 -21.07 12.27
CA ASN A 20 -18.72 -20.14 11.87
C ASN A 20 -18.61 -18.71 12.41
N GLU A 21 -17.59 -18.34 13.18
CA GLU A 21 -17.44 -16.98 13.72
C GLU A 21 -16.04 -16.44 13.49
N ILE A 22 -15.82 -15.70 12.40
CA ILE A 22 -14.64 -14.85 12.24
C ILE A 22 -15.15 -13.41 12.16
N SER A 23 -15.03 -12.69 13.27
CA SER A 23 -15.46 -11.29 13.43
C SER A 23 -14.34 -10.31 13.05
N PHE A 24 -14.69 -9.14 12.52
CA PHE A 24 -13.76 -8.13 11.95
C PHE A 24 -12.70 -7.60 12.92
N ILE A 25 -12.93 -7.70 14.24
CA ILE A 25 -12.01 -7.23 15.29
C ILE A 25 -10.70 -8.02 15.30
N TYR A 26 -10.70 -9.27 14.86
CA TYR A 26 -9.50 -10.11 14.90
C TYR A 26 -8.41 -9.68 13.92
N ILE A 27 -8.74 -8.96 12.83
CA ILE A 27 -7.82 -8.65 11.71
C ILE A 27 -6.61 -7.80 12.13
N ARG A 28 -6.78 -6.87 13.07
CA ARG A 28 -5.73 -5.94 13.52
C ARG A 28 -4.67 -6.61 14.39
N ASP A 29 -5.08 -7.58 15.22
CA ASP A 29 -4.22 -8.28 16.18
C ASP A 29 -3.75 -9.66 15.68
N PHE A 30 -3.89 -9.95 14.37
CA PHE A 30 -3.42 -11.23 13.81
C PHE A 30 -1.89 -11.36 13.91
N PRO A 31 -1.38 -12.42 14.57
CA PRO A 31 0.05 -12.71 14.59
C PRO A 31 0.60 -12.88 13.18
N ASN A 32 1.89 -12.63 12.99
CA ASN A 32 2.58 -12.79 11.70
C ASN A 32 2.54 -14.24 11.18
N ASP A 33 2.26 -15.17 12.08
CA ASP A 33 2.16 -16.61 11.82
C ASP A 33 0.69 -16.90 11.50
N GLY A 34 0.42 -16.99 10.20
CA GLY A 34 -0.90 -16.84 9.61
C GLY A 34 -1.98 -17.80 10.11
N LEU A 35 -3.21 -17.50 9.68
CA LEU A 35 -4.38 -18.38 9.66
C LEU A 35 -3.99 -19.84 9.96
N ILE A 36 -4.41 -20.39 11.10
CA ILE A 36 -4.16 -21.81 11.45
C ILE A 36 -4.61 -22.74 10.30
N LEU A 37 -5.58 -22.31 9.48
CA LEU A 37 -5.99 -22.95 8.24
C LEU A 37 -4.93 -23.01 7.13
N VAL A 38 -4.03 -22.02 6.99
CA VAL A 38 -3.06 -21.96 5.89
C VAL A 38 -2.04 -23.11 5.97
N PRO A 39 -1.38 -23.38 7.11
CA PRO A 39 -0.54 -24.57 7.26
C PRO A 39 -1.34 -25.89 7.12
N LEU A 40 -2.56 -25.94 7.66
CA LEU A 40 -3.41 -27.13 7.58
C LEU A 40 -3.80 -27.47 6.13
N LEU A 41 -4.17 -26.48 5.33
CA LEU A 41 -4.62 -26.67 3.96
C LEU A 41 -3.48 -26.68 2.93
N SER A 42 -2.32 -26.10 3.23
CA SER A 42 -1.16 -26.08 2.33
C SER A 42 -0.22 -27.27 2.51
N ASN A 43 -0.29 -28.00 3.63
CA ASN A 43 0.62 -29.11 3.90
C ASN A 43 0.33 -30.30 2.95
N PRO A 44 1.28 -30.71 2.09
CA PRO A 44 1.10 -31.85 1.19
C PRO A 44 0.80 -33.17 1.92
N GLN A 45 1.29 -33.33 3.15
CA GLN A 45 1.00 -34.50 3.98
C GLN A 45 -0.49 -34.61 4.36
N ASN A 46 -1.21 -33.49 4.32
CA ASN A 46 -2.66 -33.46 4.56
C ASN A 46 -3.48 -33.76 3.30
N HIS A 47 -2.85 -33.86 2.13
CA HIS A 47 -3.48 -34.16 0.84
C HIS A 47 -3.38 -35.63 0.43
N VAL A 48 -2.89 -36.50 1.33
CA VAL A 48 -2.83 -37.95 1.08
C VAL A 48 -4.23 -38.47 0.75
N GLY A 49 -4.38 -39.05 -0.45
CA GLY A 49 -5.66 -39.55 -0.99
C GLY A 49 -6.45 -38.55 -1.83
N TRP A 50 -5.99 -37.31 -1.99
CA TRP A 50 -6.68 -36.32 -2.83
C TRP A 50 -6.31 -36.50 -4.31
N PRO A 51 -7.28 -36.39 -5.24
CA PRO A 51 -6.98 -36.21 -6.65
C PRO A 51 -6.08 -34.98 -6.87
N ALA A 52 -5.09 -35.09 -7.75
CA ALA A 52 -4.11 -34.02 -8.02
C ALA A 52 -4.78 -32.68 -8.41
N VAL A 53 -5.91 -32.75 -9.11
CA VAL A 53 -6.70 -31.56 -9.50
C VAL A 53 -7.24 -30.83 -8.27
N ILE A 54 -7.73 -31.56 -7.26
CA ILE A 54 -8.29 -31.00 -6.02
C ILE A 54 -7.16 -30.41 -5.16
N ALA A 55 -6.04 -31.11 -5.01
CA ALA A 55 -4.88 -30.60 -4.28
C ALA A 55 -4.36 -29.28 -4.88
N LYS A 56 -4.26 -29.22 -6.22
CA LYS A 56 -3.84 -28.02 -6.94
C LYS A 56 -4.84 -26.86 -6.76
N ASP A 57 -6.14 -27.15 -6.81
CA ASP A 57 -7.20 -26.14 -6.65
C ASP A 57 -7.22 -25.58 -5.22
N VAL A 58 -7.15 -26.45 -4.21
CA VAL A 58 -7.06 -26.04 -2.80
C VAL A 58 -5.81 -25.19 -2.55
N HIS A 59 -4.65 -25.60 -3.08
CA HIS A 59 -3.43 -24.81 -2.96
C HIS A 59 -3.59 -23.39 -3.54
N LYS A 60 -4.22 -23.26 -4.72
CA LYS A 60 -4.53 -21.98 -5.35
C LYS A 60 -5.45 -21.12 -4.48
N HIS A 61 -6.51 -21.72 -3.91
CA HIS A 61 -7.44 -21.03 -3.02
C HIS A 61 -6.78 -20.55 -1.72
N VAL A 62 -5.91 -21.38 -1.12
CA VAL A 62 -5.17 -20.99 0.09
C VAL A 62 -4.20 -19.86 -0.20
N HIS A 63 -3.49 -19.91 -1.33
CA HIS A 63 -2.62 -18.81 -1.76
C HIS A 63 -3.42 -17.52 -1.97
N SER A 64 -4.60 -17.59 -2.60
CA SER A 64 -5.49 -16.43 -2.76
C SER A 64 -5.92 -15.85 -1.41
N LEU A 65 -6.32 -16.71 -0.45
CA LEU A 65 -6.71 -16.26 0.89
C LEU A 65 -5.55 -15.59 1.62
N LYS A 66 -4.37 -16.21 1.61
CA LYS A 66 -3.14 -15.66 2.20
C LYS A 66 -2.86 -14.26 1.63
N SER A 67 -2.93 -14.12 0.32
CA SER A 67 -2.76 -12.84 -0.38
C SER A 67 -3.78 -11.79 0.09
N THR A 68 -5.07 -12.14 0.16
CA THR A 68 -6.12 -11.23 0.62
C THR A 68 -5.89 -10.79 2.07
N VAL A 69 -5.51 -11.70 2.96
CA VAL A 69 -5.25 -11.36 4.37
C VAL A 69 -4.08 -10.38 4.51
N TYR A 70 -2.97 -10.60 3.80
CA TYR A 70 -1.87 -9.64 3.82
C TYR A 70 -2.26 -8.28 3.26
N GLN A 71 -3.06 -8.24 2.20
CA GLN A 71 -3.57 -6.98 1.65
C GLN A 71 -4.45 -6.23 2.65
N VAL A 72 -5.39 -6.92 3.31
CA VAL A 72 -6.27 -6.30 4.31
C VAL A 72 -5.46 -5.83 5.53
N LYS A 73 -4.53 -6.64 6.04
CA LYS A 73 -3.63 -6.24 7.14
C LYS A 73 -2.81 -5.01 6.77
N GLY A 74 -2.30 -4.97 5.54
CA GLY A 74 -1.64 -3.79 4.98
C GLY A 74 -2.55 -2.57 4.99
N GLN A 75 -3.75 -2.68 4.42
CA GLN A 75 -4.72 -1.58 4.35
C GLN A 75 -5.09 -1.03 5.73
N VAL A 76 -5.31 -1.90 6.72
CA VAL A 76 -5.55 -1.50 8.12
C VAL A 76 -4.37 -0.71 8.70
N ASN A 77 -3.14 -1.03 8.28
CA ASN A 77 -1.92 -0.34 8.69
C ASN A 77 -1.56 0.86 7.79
N GLY A 78 -2.39 1.22 6.81
CA GLY A 78 -2.12 2.28 5.84
C GLY A 78 -1.00 1.93 4.83
N GLN A 79 -0.79 0.64 4.59
CA GLN A 79 0.25 0.10 3.70
C GLN A 79 -0.37 -0.67 2.54
N THR A 80 0.09 -0.40 1.32
CA THR A 80 -0.31 -1.13 0.13
C THR A 80 0.60 -2.34 -0.04
N VAL A 81 0.04 -3.53 0.14
CA VAL A 81 0.75 -4.81 -0.09
C VAL A 81 0.48 -5.29 -1.51
N LEU A 82 1.56 -5.59 -2.24
CA LEU A 82 1.54 -6.12 -3.60
C LEU A 82 1.44 -7.65 -3.55
N PRO A 83 0.37 -8.26 -4.08
CA PRO A 83 0.17 -9.70 -4.04
C PRO A 83 1.14 -10.43 -4.97
N MET A 84 1.83 -11.46 -4.47
CA MET A 84 2.72 -12.28 -5.30
C MET A 84 1.93 -13.26 -6.19
N PRO A 85 2.50 -13.68 -7.34
CA PRO A 85 1.85 -14.69 -8.19
C PRO A 85 1.97 -16.10 -7.59
N VAL A 86 1.01 -16.96 -7.90
CA VAL A 86 1.09 -18.39 -7.52
C VAL A 86 2.32 -19.01 -8.20
N GLY A 87 3.13 -19.73 -7.42
CA GLY A 87 4.34 -20.36 -7.92
C GLY A 87 5.57 -19.46 -7.94
N VAL A 88 5.51 -18.26 -7.35
CA VAL A 88 6.65 -17.33 -7.21
C VAL A 88 7.85 -17.97 -6.50
N ASP A 89 7.66 -19.03 -5.73
CA ASP A 89 8.76 -19.72 -5.03
C ASP A 89 9.76 -20.36 -6.00
N ARG A 90 9.33 -20.69 -7.23
CA ARG A 90 10.18 -21.24 -8.29
C ARG A 90 10.74 -20.16 -9.23
N VAL A 91 10.54 -18.87 -8.92
CA VAL A 91 10.86 -17.77 -9.85
C VAL A 91 12.34 -17.75 -10.23
N PHE A 92 13.23 -17.98 -9.27
CA PHE A 92 14.68 -18.00 -9.52
C PHE A 92 15.11 -19.22 -10.35
N GLU A 93 14.46 -20.37 -10.15
CA GLU A 93 14.72 -21.59 -10.96
C GLU A 93 14.29 -21.34 -12.41
N VAL A 94 13.10 -20.77 -12.60
CA VAL A 94 12.58 -20.45 -13.94
C VAL A 94 13.42 -19.38 -14.62
N GLU A 95 13.83 -18.32 -13.90
CA GLU A 95 14.75 -17.31 -14.43
C GLU A 95 16.08 -17.94 -14.88
N LYS A 96 16.68 -18.79 -14.05
CA LYS A 96 17.93 -19.46 -14.38
C LYS A 96 17.80 -20.32 -15.65
N LEU A 97 16.77 -21.17 -15.72
CA LEU A 97 16.51 -22.01 -16.90
C LEU A 97 16.25 -21.18 -18.16
N LEU A 98 15.54 -20.06 -18.03
CA LEU A 98 15.26 -19.16 -19.13
C LEU A 98 16.55 -18.50 -19.67
N ILE A 99 17.47 -18.13 -18.79
CA ILE A 99 18.78 -17.58 -19.17
C ILE A 99 19.65 -18.66 -19.82
N GLU A 100 19.73 -19.85 -19.23
CA GLU A 100 20.54 -20.96 -19.74
C GLU A 100 20.05 -21.47 -21.10
N SER A 101 18.73 -21.47 -21.33
CA SER A 101 18.11 -21.85 -22.60
C SER A 101 18.01 -20.69 -23.61
N ASN A 102 18.64 -19.54 -23.33
CA ASN A 102 18.60 -18.34 -24.16
C ASN A 102 17.17 -17.90 -24.58
N GLY A 103 16.18 -18.12 -23.70
CA GLY A 103 14.79 -17.74 -23.92
C GLY A 103 13.90 -18.82 -24.56
N GLU A 104 14.44 -19.99 -24.91
CA GLU A 104 13.67 -21.07 -25.56
C GLU A 104 12.74 -21.82 -24.62
N ILE A 105 13.12 -21.97 -23.35
CA ILE A 105 12.33 -22.70 -22.35
C ILE A 105 11.76 -21.71 -21.33
N CYS A 106 10.42 -21.61 -21.28
CA CYS A 106 9.72 -20.76 -20.33
C CYS A 106 8.55 -21.52 -19.67
N ASP A 107 8.46 -21.45 -18.34
CA ASP A 107 7.25 -21.87 -17.62
C ASP A 107 6.12 -20.87 -17.95
N LEU A 108 5.33 -21.22 -18.97
CA LEU A 108 4.20 -20.41 -19.45
C LEU A 108 3.16 -20.16 -18.35
N TYR A 109 3.00 -21.10 -17.41
CA TYR A 109 2.05 -20.93 -16.31
C TYR A 109 2.52 -19.84 -15.33
N LEU A 110 3.80 -19.87 -14.95
CA LEU A 110 4.38 -18.83 -14.09
C LEU A 110 4.42 -17.49 -14.83
N LYS A 111 4.80 -17.45 -16.10
CA LYS A 111 4.78 -16.24 -16.93
C LYS A 111 3.39 -15.60 -16.94
N SER A 112 2.33 -16.36 -17.25
CA SER A 112 0.96 -15.84 -17.25
C SER A 112 0.51 -15.40 -15.85
N ALA A 113 0.94 -16.08 -14.79
CA ALA A 113 0.67 -15.65 -13.42
C ALA A 113 1.35 -14.30 -13.09
N ILE A 114 2.61 -14.11 -13.52
CA ILE A 114 3.36 -12.86 -13.39
C ILE A 114 2.64 -11.72 -14.15
N GLU A 115 2.27 -11.95 -15.40
CA GLU A 115 1.53 -10.96 -16.21
C GLU A 115 0.23 -10.55 -15.51
N GLY A 116 -0.52 -11.52 -15.00
CA GLY A 116 -1.76 -11.28 -14.26
C GLY A 116 -1.58 -10.44 -13.00
N VAL A 117 -0.50 -10.65 -12.22
CA VAL A 117 -0.25 -9.82 -11.03
C VAL A 117 0.28 -8.43 -11.38
N VAL A 118 1.05 -8.27 -12.46
CA VAL A 118 1.51 -6.93 -12.91
C VAL A 118 0.33 -6.03 -13.28
N ILE A 119 -0.70 -6.58 -13.94
CA ILE A 119 -1.94 -5.85 -14.21
C ILE A 119 -2.61 -5.40 -12.91
N LYS A 120 -2.70 -6.30 -11.92
CA LYS A 120 -3.29 -5.99 -10.61
C LYS A 120 -2.49 -4.94 -9.85
N TRP A 121 -1.16 -5.05 -9.84
CA TRP A 121 -0.28 -4.07 -9.23
C TRP A 121 -0.41 -2.71 -9.89
N SER A 122 -0.55 -2.67 -11.22
CA SER A 122 -0.80 -1.44 -11.96
C SER A 122 -2.05 -0.73 -11.47
N ALA A 123 -3.19 -1.44 -11.41
CA ALA A 123 -4.43 -0.87 -10.88
C ALA A 123 -4.25 -0.38 -9.43
N GLN A 124 -3.72 -1.25 -8.55
CA GLN A 124 -3.58 -0.94 -7.13
C GLN A 124 -2.65 0.24 -6.84
N ILE A 125 -1.53 0.36 -7.56
CA ILE A 125 -0.60 1.48 -7.40
C ILE A 125 -1.19 2.74 -8.02
N ASN A 126 -1.87 2.65 -9.17
CA ASN A 126 -2.52 3.82 -9.76
C ASN A 126 -3.57 4.43 -8.81
N ASP A 127 -4.31 3.61 -8.06
CA ASP A 127 -5.22 4.11 -7.02
C ASP A 127 -4.46 4.87 -5.92
N VAL A 128 -3.31 4.35 -5.48
CA VAL A 128 -2.44 5.05 -4.51
C VAL A 128 -1.92 6.37 -5.09
N LEU A 129 -1.53 6.38 -6.37
CA LEU A 129 -1.00 7.54 -7.03
C LEU A 129 -2.06 8.62 -7.26
N ALA A 130 -3.29 8.20 -7.58
CA ALA A 130 -4.44 9.08 -7.78
C ALA A 130 -4.90 9.78 -6.50
N ASN A 131 -4.69 9.17 -5.33
CA ASN A 131 -5.00 9.81 -4.05
C ASN A 131 -4.27 11.15 -3.92
N ASP A 132 -5.02 12.24 -3.95
CA ASP A 132 -4.51 13.60 -3.78
C ASP A 132 -4.83 14.12 -2.38
N SER A 133 -3.92 14.93 -1.84
CA SER A 133 -4.11 15.77 -0.66
C SER A 133 -5.38 16.63 -0.74
N SER A 134 -5.73 17.08 -1.95
CA SER A 134 -6.87 17.97 -2.21
C SER A 134 -8.21 17.24 -2.37
N GLU A 135 -8.18 15.91 -2.53
CA GLU A 135 -9.39 15.10 -2.55
C GLU A 135 -10.02 15.14 -1.16
N LYS A 136 -11.00 16.02 -1.04
CA LYS A 136 -11.78 16.27 0.17
C LYS A 136 -12.21 14.94 0.74
N CYS A 137 -11.60 14.53 1.85
CA CYS A 137 -12.20 13.52 2.68
C CYS A 137 -13.58 14.07 3.08
N PRO A 138 -14.69 13.44 2.67
CA PRO A 138 -16.03 14.02 2.87
C PRO A 138 -16.37 14.26 4.34
N SER A 139 -15.61 13.66 5.27
CA SER A 139 -15.73 13.86 6.71
C SER A 139 -14.96 15.05 7.28
N VAL A 140 -14.03 15.69 6.54
CA VAL A 140 -13.23 16.82 7.05
C VAL A 140 -13.73 18.13 6.45
N VAL A 141 -14.65 18.77 7.17
CA VAL A 141 -15.11 20.13 6.86
C VAL A 141 -14.02 21.10 7.35
N ASN A 142 -13.46 21.91 6.45
CA ASN A 142 -12.40 22.90 6.72
C ASN A 142 -11.10 22.31 7.31
N PRO A 143 -10.30 21.59 6.51
CA PRO A 143 -9.04 21.02 6.99
C PRO A 143 -8.06 22.11 7.47
N VAL A 144 -7.28 21.79 8.50
CA VAL A 144 -6.16 22.59 9.03
C VAL A 144 -4.82 22.01 8.55
N PRO A 145 -3.68 22.73 8.67
CA PRO A 145 -2.41 22.33 8.05
C PRO A 145 -1.86 20.99 8.56
N THR A 146 -2.24 20.60 9.77
CA THR A 146 -1.89 19.29 10.37
C THR A 146 -2.41 18.12 9.54
N VAL A 147 -3.53 18.29 8.82
CA VAL A 147 -4.07 17.27 7.90
C VAL A 147 -3.11 17.03 6.73
N GLU A 148 -2.59 18.08 6.12
CA GLU A 148 -1.63 18.04 5.01
C GLU A 148 -0.32 17.37 5.45
N LEU A 149 0.20 17.78 6.61
CA LEU A 149 1.42 17.20 7.21
C LEU A 149 1.27 15.68 7.42
N GLN A 150 0.13 15.25 7.96
CA GLN A 150 -0.14 13.83 8.17
C GLN A 150 -0.34 13.08 6.86
N PHE A 151 -1.00 13.69 5.88
CA PHE A 151 -1.19 13.11 4.55
C PHE A 151 0.15 12.80 3.89
N TRP A 152 1.04 13.78 3.78
CA TRP A 152 2.35 13.59 3.14
C TRP A 152 3.23 12.59 3.90
N ASN A 153 3.15 12.57 5.23
CA ASN A 153 3.85 11.56 6.02
C ASN A 153 3.35 10.13 5.75
N LYS A 154 2.03 9.94 5.69
CA LYS A 154 1.41 8.64 5.38
C LYS A 154 1.71 8.21 3.95
N ARG A 155 1.58 9.13 2.99
CA ARG A 155 1.89 8.90 1.57
C ARG A 155 3.34 8.50 1.37
N LEU A 156 4.28 9.19 2.03
CA LEU A 156 5.70 8.85 2.00
C LEU A 156 5.94 7.42 2.49
N LYS A 157 5.47 7.08 3.70
CA LYS A 157 5.65 5.74 4.27
C LYS A 157 5.08 4.63 3.38
N ASN A 158 3.89 4.86 2.81
CA ASN A 158 3.26 3.89 1.93
C ASN A 158 4.05 3.70 0.62
N LEU A 159 4.44 4.80 -0.03
CA LEU A 159 5.24 4.74 -1.27
C LEU A 159 6.63 4.13 -1.04
N GLU A 160 7.27 4.38 0.10
CA GLU A 160 8.52 3.70 0.48
C GLU A 160 8.32 2.20 0.61
N TYR A 161 7.22 1.77 1.22
CA TYR A 161 6.88 0.36 1.37
C TYR A 161 6.59 -0.33 0.01
N ILE A 162 5.84 0.33 -0.88
CA ILE A 162 5.62 -0.15 -2.26
C ILE A 162 6.95 -0.25 -3.01
N TYR A 163 7.79 0.79 -2.93
CA TYR A 163 9.09 0.82 -3.59
C TYR A 163 10.02 -0.30 -3.10
N GLN A 164 10.00 -0.61 -1.80
CA GLN A 164 10.76 -1.72 -1.23
C GLN A 164 10.29 -3.07 -1.79
N GLN A 165 8.97 -3.32 -1.83
CA GLN A 165 8.40 -4.53 -2.43
C GLN A 165 8.81 -4.69 -3.90
N LEU A 166 8.74 -3.61 -4.69
CA LEU A 166 9.15 -3.64 -6.10
C LEU A 166 10.65 -3.90 -6.31
N ARG A 167 11.48 -3.73 -5.28
CA ARG A 167 12.93 -3.99 -5.32
C ARG A 167 13.32 -5.36 -4.78
N GLU A 168 12.36 -6.15 -4.29
CA GLU A 168 12.63 -7.48 -3.80
C GLU A 168 13.28 -8.37 -4.89
N PRO A 169 14.20 -9.27 -4.53
CA PRO A 169 14.86 -10.15 -5.49
C PRO A 169 13.86 -10.96 -6.33
N LYS A 170 12.77 -11.46 -5.73
CA LYS A 170 11.72 -12.19 -6.45
C LYS A 170 11.05 -11.32 -7.52
N VAL A 171 10.77 -10.05 -7.22
CA VAL A 171 10.15 -9.12 -8.18
C VAL A 171 11.11 -8.76 -9.31
N LYS A 172 12.40 -8.59 -9.02
CA LYS A 172 13.43 -8.40 -10.05
C LYS A 172 13.51 -9.60 -10.99
N SER A 173 13.48 -10.81 -10.43
CA SER A 173 13.45 -12.06 -11.20
C SER A 173 12.21 -12.15 -12.11
N MET A 174 11.03 -11.74 -11.61
CA MET A 174 9.82 -11.62 -12.43
C MET A 174 10.00 -10.63 -13.59
N ALA A 175 10.65 -9.49 -13.36
CA ALA A 175 10.92 -8.51 -14.40
C ALA A 175 11.86 -9.05 -15.49
N VAL A 176 12.90 -9.80 -15.10
CA VAL A 176 13.81 -10.48 -16.05
C VAL A 176 13.05 -11.50 -16.90
N ILE A 177 12.14 -12.29 -16.30
CA ILE A 177 11.30 -13.23 -17.05
C ILE A 177 10.44 -12.48 -18.08
N LEU A 178 9.78 -11.39 -17.68
CA LEU A 178 8.97 -10.58 -18.60
C LEU A 178 9.80 -9.98 -19.75
N GLU A 179 11.01 -9.49 -19.45
CA GLU A 179 11.93 -8.93 -20.44
C GLU A 179 12.41 -9.98 -21.44
N LYS A 180 12.95 -11.10 -20.94
CA LYS A 180 13.54 -12.16 -21.78
C LYS A 180 12.51 -12.89 -22.63
N THR A 181 11.25 -12.92 -22.20
CA THR A 181 10.14 -13.51 -22.96
C THR A 181 9.43 -12.51 -23.89
N ASN A 182 9.94 -11.28 -24.01
CA ASN A 182 9.32 -10.20 -24.77
C ASN A 182 7.83 -9.99 -24.42
N SER A 183 7.49 -10.10 -23.13
CA SER A 183 6.11 -9.92 -22.67
C SER A 183 5.64 -8.49 -22.90
N ALA A 184 4.42 -8.35 -23.45
CA ALA A 184 3.75 -7.05 -23.59
C ALA A 184 3.61 -6.30 -22.24
N TYR A 185 3.60 -7.03 -21.12
CA TYR A 185 3.46 -6.47 -19.78
C TYR A 185 4.77 -5.96 -19.18
N PHE A 186 5.93 -6.21 -19.81
CA PHE A 186 7.20 -5.65 -19.34
C PHE A 186 7.19 -4.12 -19.39
N SER A 187 6.64 -3.53 -20.45
CA SER A 187 6.48 -2.08 -20.56
C SER A 187 5.56 -1.52 -19.47
N CYS A 188 4.49 -2.23 -19.14
CA CYS A 188 3.59 -1.87 -18.04
C CYS A 188 4.34 -1.88 -16.69
N PHE A 189 5.13 -2.93 -16.41
CA PHE A 189 5.95 -3.02 -15.20
C PHE A 189 6.98 -1.88 -15.10
N LYS A 190 7.67 -1.55 -16.21
CA LYS A 190 8.63 -0.42 -16.22
C LYS A 190 7.96 0.91 -15.92
N LEU A 191 6.79 1.16 -16.53
CA LEU A 191 6.04 2.39 -16.29
C LEU A 191 5.56 2.48 -14.84
N LEU A 192 5.04 1.37 -14.30
CA LEU A 192 4.64 1.24 -12.90
C LEU A 192 5.78 1.60 -11.93
N PHE A 193 6.96 1.02 -12.15
CA PHE A 193 8.14 1.29 -11.34
C PHE A 193 8.58 2.76 -11.44
N LYS A 194 8.65 3.30 -12.66
CA LYS A 194 9.00 4.71 -12.91
C LYS A 194 8.03 5.66 -12.18
N ASN A 195 6.73 5.46 -12.33
CA ASN A 195 5.72 6.30 -11.70
C ASN A 195 5.80 6.24 -10.16
N THR A 196 6.06 5.06 -9.61
CA THR A 196 6.29 4.89 -8.17
C THR A 196 7.50 5.69 -7.69
N VAL A 197 8.61 5.69 -8.45
CA VAL A 197 9.82 6.46 -8.11
C VAL A 197 9.56 7.96 -8.16
N ILE A 198 8.84 8.45 -9.17
CA ILE A 198 8.49 9.87 -9.31
C ILE A 198 7.63 10.32 -8.11
N ALA A 199 6.56 9.58 -7.81
CA ALA A 199 5.67 9.90 -6.70
C ALA A 199 6.38 9.80 -5.34
N LEU A 200 7.29 8.84 -5.18
CA LEU A 200 8.10 8.73 -3.97
C LEU A 200 9.03 9.93 -3.80
N SER A 201 9.63 10.41 -4.89
CA SER A 201 10.46 11.63 -4.87
C SER A 201 9.63 12.85 -4.44
N GLU A 202 8.42 13.01 -5.01
CA GLU A 202 7.50 14.08 -4.65
C GLU A 202 7.13 14.02 -3.16
N ALA A 203 6.75 12.84 -2.66
CA ALA A 203 6.38 12.66 -1.26
C ALA A 203 7.54 12.94 -0.29
N LYS A 204 8.78 12.60 -0.67
CA LYS A 204 9.98 12.92 0.12
C LYS A 204 10.21 14.42 0.20
N ASP A 205 10.16 15.11 -0.94
CA ASP A 205 10.32 16.56 -1.00
C ASP A 205 9.23 17.25 -0.16
N MET A 206 7.96 16.92 -0.40
CA MET A 206 6.84 17.52 0.33
C MET A 206 6.95 17.29 1.84
N ASN A 207 7.23 16.06 2.29
CA ASN A 207 7.39 15.78 3.72
C ASN A 207 8.59 16.53 4.32
N LEU A 208 9.72 16.62 3.60
CA LEU A 208 10.90 17.36 4.06
C LEU A 208 10.59 18.86 4.24
N TYR A 209 10.05 19.50 3.20
CA TYR A 209 9.83 20.94 3.20
C TYR A 209 8.66 21.39 4.07
N LEU A 210 7.63 20.56 4.28
CA LEU A 210 6.53 20.90 5.18
C LEU A 210 6.90 20.69 6.66
N THR A 211 7.93 19.90 6.99
CA THR A 211 8.31 19.60 8.39
C THR A 211 8.52 20.83 9.29
N PRO A 212 9.22 21.91 8.85
CA PRO A 212 9.38 23.12 9.67
C PRO A 212 8.06 23.78 10.07
N LEU A 213 7.04 23.70 9.20
CA LEU A 213 5.74 24.32 9.45
C LEU A 213 5.02 23.71 10.66
N LYS A 214 5.30 22.45 10.99
CA LYS A 214 4.72 21.75 12.14
C LYS A 214 4.88 22.53 13.45
N LYS A 215 6.07 23.09 13.68
CA LYS A 215 6.35 23.87 14.90
C LYS A 215 5.53 25.16 14.92
N HIS A 216 5.43 25.85 13.79
CA HIS A 216 4.66 27.08 13.70
C HIS A 216 3.15 26.85 13.88
N VAL A 217 2.62 25.77 13.30
CA VAL A 217 1.21 25.37 13.50
C VAL A 217 0.95 25.09 14.97
N GLN A 218 1.80 24.28 15.60
CA GLN A 218 1.69 23.97 17.03
C GLN A 218 1.77 25.23 17.90
N SER A 219 2.67 26.18 17.60
CA SER A 219 2.75 27.43 18.36
C SER A 219 1.47 28.27 18.27
N ILE A 220 0.78 28.27 17.12
CA ILE A 220 -0.51 28.97 16.99
C ILE A 220 -1.62 28.26 17.77
N GLU A 221 -1.62 26.92 17.79
CA GLU A 221 -2.60 26.11 18.54
C GLU A 221 -2.41 26.23 20.06
N GLU A 222 -1.18 26.49 20.54
CA GLU A 222 -0.83 26.57 21.97
C GLU A 222 -0.88 27.99 22.54
N THR A 223 -1.05 29.02 21.70
CA THR A 223 -1.01 30.42 22.10
C THR A 223 -2.40 31.03 22.00
N ASP A 224 -2.79 31.84 22.99
CA ASP A 224 -4.06 32.56 22.97
C ASP A 224 -4.18 33.40 21.69
N PHE A 225 -5.38 33.43 21.10
CA PHE A 225 -5.57 34.08 19.80
C PHE A 225 -5.14 35.56 19.80
N SER A 226 -5.32 36.28 20.91
CA SER A 226 -4.87 37.66 21.07
C SER A 226 -3.35 37.84 20.92
N GLU A 227 -2.58 36.78 21.16
CA GLU A 227 -1.12 36.75 21.11
C GLU A 227 -0.58 36.07 19.84
N ASN A 228 -1.43 35.64 18.91
CA ASN A 228 -1.00 34.93 17.70
C ASN A 228 -0.38 35.84 16.62
N ILE A 229 -0.64 37.16 16.64
CA ILE A 229 -0.17 38.11 15.60
C ILE A 229 1.36 38.02 15.36
N PRO A 230 2.23 38.03 16.39
CA PRO A 230 3.68 37.93 16.20
C PRO A 230 4.14 36.58 15.60
N LEU A 231 3.34 35.52 15.73
CA LEU A 231 3.67 34.18 15.23
C LEU A 231 3.39 34.03 13.72
N LEU A 232 2.56 34.89 13.14
CA LEU A 232 2.18 34.83 11.74
C LEU A 232 3.33 35.18 10.80
N ALA A 233 4.11 36.22 11.10
CA ALA A 233 5.20 36.66 10.22
C ALA A 233 6.29 35.57 10.03
N PRO A 234 6.78 34.89 11.09
CA PRO A 234 7.66 33.73 10.95
C PRO A 234 7.03 32.59 10.14
N MET A 235 5.75 32.28 10.36
CA MET A 235 5.05 31.23 9.62
C MET A 235 4.99 31.52 8.12
N VAL A 236 4.59 32.75 7.75
CA VAL A 236 4.54 33.18 6.35
C VAL A 236 5.92 33.14 5.71
N HIS A 237 6.96 33.54 6.43
CA HIS A 237 8.34 33.43 5.95
C HIS A 237 8.73 31.98 5.62
N VAL A 238 8.37 31.02 6.48
CA VAL A 238 8.57 29.59 6.21
C VAL A 238 7.81 29.14 4.96
N ILE A 239 6.56 29.59 4.76
CA ILE A 239 5.78 29.26 3.55
C ILE A 239 6.48 29.81 2.29
N CYS A 240 7.02 31.02 2.34
CA CYS A 240 7.78 31.58 1.22
C CYS A 240 9.06 30.77 0.93
N LEU A 241 9.76 30.28 1.97
CA LEU A 241 10.92 29.40 1.80
C LEU A 241 10.53 28.06 1.18
N ILE A 242 9.39 27.49 1.58
CA ILE A 242 8.85 26.27 0.98
C ILE A 242 8.55 26.49 -0.50
N TRP A 243 7.83 27.57 -0.83
CA TRP A 243 7.47 27.91 -2.22
C TRP A 243 8.68 28.10 -3.13
N SER A 244 9.75 28.71 -2.61
CA SER A 244 10.96 29.01 -3.39
C SER A 244 11.91 27.82 -3.56
N ASN A 245 11.88 26.83 -2.67
CA ASN A 245 12.86 25.74 -2.66
C ASN A 245 12.27 24.34 -2.93
N CYS A 246 10.99 24.11 -2.65
CA CYS A 246 10.36 22.82 -2.90
C CYS A 246 9.94 22.73 -4.38
N LYS A 247 10.54 21.81 -5.15
CA LYS A 247 10.14 21.60 -6.56
C LYS A 247 8.77 20.93 -6.71
N SER A 248 8.34 20.25 -5.66
CA SER A 248 7.13 19.42 -5.64
C SER A 248 5.89 20.20 -5.21
N ILE A 249 6.06 21.43 -4.68
CA ILE A 249 4.94 22.33 -4.38
C ILE A 249 4.57 23.13 -5.62
N ASP A 250 3.30 23.04 -6.01
CA ASP A 250 2.72 23.84 -7.09
C ASP A 250 1.74 24.87 -6.53
N GLN A 251 1.23 25.74 -7.40
CA GLN A 251 0.31 26.81 -7.00
C GLN A 251 -0.94 26.27 -6.32
N THR A 252 -1.46 25.11 -6.75
CA THR A 252 -2.66 24.49 -6.18
C THR A 252 -2.39 24.01 -4.75
N LYS A 253 -1.26 23.33 -4.52
CA LYS A 253 -0.84 22.88 -3.19
C LYS A 253 -0.56 24.06 -2.26
N LEU A 254 0.09 25.13 -2.76
CA LEU A 254 0.32 26.35 -1.97
C LEU A 254 -1.00 27.01 -1.56
N ILE A 255 -1.94 27.18 -2.49
CA ILE A 255 -3.26 27.76 -2.19
C ILE A 255 -4.00 26.89 -1.17
N THR A 256 -3.90 25.56 -1.28
CA THR A 256 -4.50 24.63 -0.34
C THR A 256 -3.92 24.80 1.06
N LEU A 257 -2.60 24.88 1.19
CA LEU A 257 -1.93 25.12 2.46
C LEU A 257 -2.34 26.47 3.09
N LEU A 258 -2.38 27.54 2.30
CA LEU A 258 -2.81 28.86 2.77
C LEU A 258 -4.26 28.84 3.26
N LYS A 259 -5.17 28.17 2.53
CA LYS A 259 -6.56 27.97 2.97
C LYS A 259 -6.64 27.22 4.29
N GLN A 260 -5.83 26.17 4.46
CA GLN A 260 -5.79 25.40 5.70
C GLN A 260 -5.28 26.25 6.87
N ILE A 261 -4.30 27.13 6.65
CA ILE A 261 -3.83 28.08 7.67
C ILE A 261 -4.94 29.08 8.03
N CYS A 262 -5.68 29.60 7.06
CA CYS A 262 -6.84 30.45 7.35
C CYS A 262 -7.89 29.70 8.17
N ASN A 263 -8.16 28.42 7.84
CA ASN A 263 -9.09 27.59 8.61
C ASN A 263 -8.63 27.41 10.06
N LEU A 264 -7.32 27.20 10.29
CA LEU A 264 -6.74 27.13 11.62
C LEU A 264 -7.02 28.41 12.42
N LEU A 265 -6.74 29.58 11.84
CA LEU A 265 -6.98 30.86 12.51
C LEU A 265 -8.46 31.08 12.85
N ILE A 266 -9.37 30.73 11.95
CA ILE A 266 -10.83 30.82 12.19
C ILE A 266 -11.23 29.89 13.34
N GLN A 267 -10.64 28.70 13.42
CA GLN A 267 -10.87 27.74 14.48
C GLN A 267 -10.40 28.27 15.84
N GLU A 268 -9.23 28.91 15.92
CA GLU A 268 -8.71 29.50 17.16
C GLU A 268 -9.58 30.66 17.68
N VAL A 269 -10.06 31.54 16.79
CA VAL A 269 -11.02 32.60 17.15
C VAL A 269 -12.32 32.01 17.72
N SER A 270 -12.82 30.94 17.10
CA SER A 270 -14.09 30.32 17.48
C SER A 270 -14.01 29.61 18.84
N GLN A 271 -12.82 29.11 19.22
CA GLN A 271 -12.56 28.51 20.52
C GLN A 271 -12.43 29.58 21.63
N THR A 272 -11.70 30.66 21.35
CA THR A 272 -11.48 31.77 22.30
C THR A 272 -12.80 32.46 22.69
N ASN A 273 -13.78 32.56 21.78
CA ASN A 273 -15.09 33.15 22.09
C ASN A 273 -16.01 32.26 22.95
N ARG A 274 -15.63 31.00 23.22
CA ARG A 274 -16.42 30.05 24.03
C ARG A 274 -15.87 29.86 25.45
N SER A 275 -14.63 30.27 25.70
CA SER A 275 -13.96 30.29 27.01
C SER A 275 -14.22 31.61 27.74
#